data_AF-A0A3B7PQ73-F1
#
_entry.id   AF-A0A3B7PQ73-F1
#
_cell.length_a   1.000
_cell.length_b   1.000
_cell.length_c   1.000
_cell.angle_alpha   90.00
_cell.angle_beta   90.00
_cell.angle_gamma   90.00
#
_symmetry.space_group_name_H-M   'P 1'
#
loop_
_entity.id
_entity.type
_entity.pdbx_description
1 polymer ?
#
loop_
_entity_poly.entity_id
_entity_poly.type
_entity_poly.pdbx_seq_one_letter_code
_entity_poly.pdbx_strand_id
1 'polypeptide(L)'
;MKTNFTKPFREDLGLDNAGFHRIRMGNTVYCVKDNVIYTLNAAGELSRVDESTLAAKSWIRRNVNEVLGLKKYSARFVCKAHNGYVVDVNGTEYIIGVSAEFTKGFDRNVFDRAAPSFFWQCVLEIKNYMQQRAPAEVVNALAFQTAVKAALNPQRAIDRAKKKHSMNRWHSRHECEQYKIKRHNTDAFGTTFK
;
A
#
# COMPACT_ATOMS: atom_id res chain seq x y z
N MET A 1 -28.73 -29.09 -11.93
CA MET A 1 -29.03 -29.01 -10.48
C MET A 1 -27.95 -28.18 -9.80
N LYS A 2 -28.28 -27.05 -9.18
CA LYS A 2 -27.34 -26.30 -8.32
C LYS A 2 -27.30 -27.01 -6.97
N THR A 3 -26.17 -27.61 -6.62
CA THR A 3 -25.94 -28.17 -5.29
C THR A 3 -25.81 -27.00 -4.31
N ASN A 4 -26.78 -26.85 -3.41
CA ASN A 4 -26.67 -25.90 -2.32
C ASN A 4 -25.57 -26.39 -1.37
N PHE A 5 -24.44 -25.69 -1.35
CA PHE A 5 -23.40 -25.93 -0.36
C PHE A 5 -23.94 -25.53 1.02
N THR A 6 -24.32 -26.53 1.83
CA THR A 6 -24.89 -26.33 3.17
C THR A 6 -23.84 -26.01 4.23
N LYS A 7 -22.56 -26.27 3.96
CA LYS A 7 -21.46 -25.95 4.87
C LYS A 7 -20.79 -24.64 4.45
N PRO A 8 -20.54 -23.71 5.39
CA PRO A 8 -19.79 -22.51 5.09
C PRO A 8 -18.36 -22.90 4.67
N PHE A 9 -17.83 -22.21 3.65
CA PHE A 9 -16.47 -22.44 3.18
C PHE A 9 -15.43 -22.22 4.29
N ARG A 10 -15.74 -21.37 5.26
CA ARG A 10 -14.88 -20.99 6.37
C ARG A 10 -15.58 -21.21 7.71
N GLU A 11 -14.85 -21.78 8.66
CA GLU A 11 -15.29 -21.99 10.04
C GLU A 11 -14.13 -21.64 10.98
N ASP A 12 -14.40 -20.77 11.96
CA ASP A 12 -13.45 -20.45 13.03
C ASP A 12 -13.54 -21.55 14.10
N LEU A 13 -12.42 -22.23 14.36
CA LEU A 13 -12.32 -23.28 15.37
C LEU A 13 -11.73 -22.74 16.69
N GLY A 14 -11.39 -21.45 16.74
CA GLY A 14 -10.90 -20.78 17.94
C GLY A 14 -9.42 -21.04 18.25
N LEU A 15 -9.01 -20.54 19.41
CA LEU A 15 -7.67 -20.69 19.95
C LEU A 15 -7.53 -22.03 20.68
N ASP A 16 -6.50 -22.80 20.36
CA ASP A 16 -6.19 -24.05 21.06
C ASP A 16 -5.27 -23.85 22.28
N ASN A 17 -5.13 -24.91 23.08
CA ASN A 17 -4.30 -24.91 24.30
C ASN A 17 -2.80 -24.68 24.03
N ALA A 18 -2.34 -24.86 22.79
CA ALA A 18 -0.95 -24.62 22.37
C ALA A 18 -0.72 -23.19 21.83
N GLY A 19 -1.77 -22.36 21.83
CA GLY A 19 -1.74 -20.98 21.37
C GLY A 19 -1.83 -20.82 19.86
N PHE A 20 -2.33 -21.83 19.13
CA PHE A 20 -2.64 -21.71 17.71
C PHE A 20 -4.11 -21.36 17.52
N HIS A 21 -4.38 -20.34 16.71
CA HIS A 21 -5.73 -20.06 16.23
C HIS A 21 -6.03 -20.95 15.03
N ARG A 22 -7.06 -21.78 15.13
CA ARG A 22 -7.41 -22.77 14.11
C ARG A 22 -8.58 -22.29 13.26
N ILE A 23 -8.42 -22.36 11.95
CA ILE A 23 -9.41 -21.89 10.97
C ILE A 23 -9.56 -22.95 9.90
N ARG A 24 -10.76 -23.52 9.78
CA ARG A 24 -11.08 -24.47 8.72
C ARG A 24 -11.51 -23.70 7.47
N MET A 25 -10.88 -24.01 6.34
CA MET A 25 -11.24 -23.47 5.03
C MET A 25 -11.36 -24.61 4.03
N GLY A 26 -12.59 -24.91 3.58
CA GLY A 26 -12.88 -26.12 2.83
C GLY A 26 -12.50 -27.38 3.62
N ASN A 27 -11.60 -28.19 3.06
CA ASN A 27 -11.13 -29.44 3.68
C ASN A 27 -9.83 -29.28 4.47
N THR A 28 -9.26 -28.08 4.55
CA THR A 28 -7.96 -27.83 5.17
C THR A 28 -8.14 -27.02 6.45
N VAL A 29 -7.42 -27.42 7.51
CA VAL A 29 -7.33 -26.64 8.74
C VAL A 29 -6.02 -25.86 8.71
N TYR A 30 -6.14 -24.54 8.77
CA TYR A 30 -5.02 -23.63 8.90
C TYR A 30 -4.84 -23.27 10.37
N CYS A 31 -3.62 -23.36 10.87
CA CYS A 31 -3.25 -22.97 12.23
C CYS A 31 -2.40 -21.71 12.16
N VAL A 32 -2.67 -20.72 13.00
CA VAL A 32 -1.99 -19.43 12.97
C VAL A 32 -1.42 -19.12 14.34
N LYS A 33 -0.13 -18.80 14.38
CA LYS A 33 0.59 -18.37 15.58
C LYS A 33 1.71 -17.42 15.18
N ASP A 34 1.88 -16.33 15.92
CA ASP A 34 2.92 -15.31 15.67
C ASP A 34 2.98 -14.83 14.21
N ASN A 35 1.81 -14.65 13.58
CA ASN A 35 1.65 -14.26 12.17
C ASN A 35 2.23 -15.25 11.14
N VAL A 36 2.52 -16.49 11.56
CA VAL A 36 2.90 -17.60 10.69
C VAL A 36 1.71 -18.52 10.48
N ILE A 37 1.45 -18.90 9.23
CA ILE A 37 0.35 -19.78 8.84
C ILE A 37 0.91 -21.18 8.60
N TYR A 38 0.27 -22.18 9.21
CA TYR A 38 0.56 -23.60 9.07
C TYR A 38 -0.66 -24.33 8.53
N THR A 39 -0.47 -25.46 7.85
CA THR A 39 -1.51 -26.44 7.59
C THR A 39 -1.38 -27.59 8.57
N LEU A 40 -2.51 -28.05 9.10
CA LEU A 40 -2.61 -29.26 9.90
C LEU A 40 -2.96 -30.43 8.98
N ASN A 41 -2.12 -31.47 8.93
CA ASN A 41 -2.40 -32.69 8.18
C ASN A 41 -3.32 -33.64 8.97
N ALA A 42 -3.77 -34.73 8.34
CA ALA A 42 -4.62 -35.73 8.99
C ALA A 42 -3.93 -36.47 10.15
N ALA A 43 -2.59 -36.52 10.17
CA ALA A 43 -1.80 -37.10 11.24
C ALA A 43 -1.58 -36.13 12.43
N GLY A 44 -2.08 -34.88 12.34
CA GLY A 44 -1.93 -33.87 13.38
C GLY A 44 -0.61 -33.10 13.33
N GLU A 45 0.19 -33.26 12.28
CA GLU A 45 1.45 -32.56 12.10
C GLU A 45 1.23 -31.19 11.44
N LEU A 46 2.03 -30.21 11.86
CA LEU A 46 2.01 -28.85 11.34
C LEU A 46 3.08 -28.66 10.28
N SER A 47 2.68 -28.26 9.08
CA SER A 47 3.60 -27.84 8.02
C SER A 47 3.42 -26.35 7.76
N ARG A 48 4.52 -25.58 7.75
CA ARG A 48 4.46 -24.15 7.46
C ARG A 48 4.01 -23.93 6.01
N VAL A 49 3.12 -22.96 5.79
CA VAL A 49 2.72 -22.56 4.44
C VAL A 49 3.75 -21.59 3.89
N ASP A 50 4.35 -21.93 2.75
CA ASP A 50 5.33 -21.09 2.07
C ASP A 50 4.73 -19.79 1.55
N GLU A 51 5.53 -18.73 1.53
CA GLU A 51 5.10 -17.41 1.06
C GLU A 51 4.71 -17.43 -0.43
N SER A 52 5.36 -18.27 -1.25
CA SER A 52 4.99 -18.48 -2.66
C SER A 52 3.57 -19.03 -2.80
N THR A 53 3.18 -19.96 -1.93
CA THR A 53 1.82 -20.51 -1.87
C THR A 53 0.83 -19.47 -1.40
N LEU A 54 1.17 -18.66 -0.39
CA LEU A 54 0.31 -17.56 0.09
C LEU A 54 0.15 -16.46 -0.97
N ALA A 55 1.16 -16.21 -1.80
CA ALA A 55 1.08 -15.28 -2.93
C ALA A 55 0.15 -15.82 -4.03
N ALA A 56 0.32 -17.08 -4.44
CA ALA A 56 -0.53 -17.72 -5.43
C ALA A 56 -1.99 -17.88 -4.95
N LYS A 57 -2.18 -18.16 -3.66
CA LYS A 57 -3.47 -18.36 -2.99
C LYS A 57 -3.74 -17.29 -1.95
N SER A 58 -3.75 -16.03 -2.40
CA SER A 58 -3.97 -14.85 -1.53
C SER A 58 -5.26 -14.88 -0.69
N TRP A 59 -6.23 -15.70 -1.08
CA TRP A 59 -7.47 -15.91 -0.32
C TRP A 59 -7.22 -16.56 1.05
N ILE A 60 -6.15 -17.35 1.23
CA ILE A 60 -5.83 -17.98 2.53
C ILE A 60 -5.55 -16.89 3.57
N ARG A 61 -4.57 -16.03 3.28
CA ARG A 61 -4.19 -14.92 4.16
C ARG A 61 -5.36 -13.95 4.39
N ARG A 62 -6.19 -13.71 3.37
CA ARG A 62 -7.40 -12.89 3.51
C ARG A 62 -8.38 -13.46 4.54
N ASN A 63 -8.72 -14.75 4.43
CA ASN A 63 -9.66 -15.39 5.33
C ASN A 63 -9.08 -15.53 6.75
N VAL A 64 -7.77 -15.79 6.88
CA VAL A 64 -7.08 -15.79 8.17
C VAL A 64 -7.21 -14.43 8.85
N ASN A 65 -6.88 -13.36 8.13
CA ASN A 65 -6.93 -12.01 8.69
C ASN A 65 -8.34 -11.61 9.12
N GLU A 66 -9.35 -11.99 8.33
CA GLU A 66 -10.74 -11.71 8.69
C GLU A 66 -11.20 -12.44 9.96
N VAL A 67 -10.81 -13.70 10.15
CA VAL A 67 -11.17 -14.47 11.37
C VAL A 67 -10.43 -13.94 12.60
N LEU A 68 -9.15 -13.63 12.46
CA LEU A 68 -8.36 -13.04 13.55
C LEU A 68 -8.77 -11.60 13.88
N GLY A 69 -9.76 -11.04 13.18
CA GLY A 69 -10.18 -9.66 13.35
C GLY A 69 -9.04 -8.66 13.06
N LEU A 70 -8.04 -9.06 12.26
CA LEU A 70 -6.97 -8.17 11.82
C LEU A 70 -7.63 -7.07 11.01
N LYS A 71 -7.84 -5.92 11.66
CA LYS A 71 -8.54 -4.75 11.11
C LYS A 71 -8.04 -4.49 9.70
N LYS A 72 -8.91 -4.71 8.72
CA LYS A 72 -8.62 -4.34 7.34
C LYS A 72 -8.45 -2.82 7.33
N TYR A 73 -7.22 -2.36 7.09
CA TYR A 73 -6.97 -0.94 6.90
C TYR A 73 -7.58 -0.53 5.55
N SER A 74 -8.64 0.26 5.61
CA SER A 74 -9.21 0.97 4.48
C SER A 74 -8.76 2.42 4.60
N ALA A 75 -8.07 2.93 3.58
CA ALA A 75 -7.50 4.26 3.60
C ALA A 75 -8.10 5.12 2.48
N ARG A 76 -8.37 6.39 2.76
CA ARG A 76 -8.88 7.37 1.80
C ARG A 76 -8.10 8.67 1.93
N PHE A 77 -7.67 9.20 0.80
CA PHE A 77 -7.09 10.54 0.74
C PHE A 77 -8.13 11.59 1.13
N VAL A 78 -7.76 12.50 2.04
CA VAL A 78 -8.63 13.59 2.50
C VAL A 78 -8.20 14.90 1.84
N CYS A 79 -6.99 15.37 2.16
CA CYS A 79 -6.50 16.64 1.66
C CYS A 79 -4.96 16.73 1.74
N LYS A 80 -4.41 17.79 1.17
CA LYS A 80 -2.97 18.07 1.22
C LYS A 80 -2.61 18.78 2.53
N ALA A 81 -1.49 18.37 3.13
CA ALA A 81 -0.90 19.03 4.30
C ALA A 81 0.38 19.79 3.88
N HIS A 82 0.91 20.63 4.77
CA HIS A 82 2.09 21.46 4.49
C HIS A 82 3.31 20.63 4.01
N ASN A 83 3.63 19.54 4.72
CA ASN A 83 4.75 18.64 4.40
C ASN A 83 4.28 17.21 4.04
N GLY A 84 3.07 17.06 3.52
CA GLY A 84 2.51 15.74 3.26
C GLY A 84 1.05 15.70 2.87
N TYR A 85 0.36 14.68 3.34
CA TYR A 85 -1.06 14.45 3.04
C TYR A 85 -1.81 14.01 4.28
N VAL A 86 -3.09 14.36 4.35
CA VAL A 86 -4.03 13.81 5.32
C VAL A 86 -4.71 12.60 4.70
N VAL A 87 -4.71 11.49 5.42
CA VAL A 87 -5.36 10.24 5.03
C VAL A 87 -6.29 9.78 6.16
N ASP A 88 -7.53 9.47 5.83
CA ASP A 88 -8.46 8.78 6.73
C ASP A 88 -8.16 7.29 6.63
N VAL A 89 -7.83 6.65 7.75
CA VAL A 89 -7.71 5.21 7.86
C VAL A 89 -8.72 4.70 8.88
N ASN A 90 -9.76 4.01 8.39
CA ASN A 90 -10.85 3.47 9.21
C ASN A 90 -11.49 4.49 10.17
N GLY A 91 -11.71 5.73 9.71
CA GLY A 91 -12.34 6.80 10.47
C GLY A 91 -11.41 7.57 11.40
N THR A 92 -10.10 7.30 11.35
CA THR A 92 -9.08 8.11 12.04
C THR A 92 -8.21 8.81 11.00
N GLU A 93 -8.06 10.13 11.12
CA GLU A 93 -7.22 10.90 10.20
C GLU A 93 -5.75 10.88 10.65
N TYR A 94 -4.85 10.71 9.69
CA TYR A 94 -3.41 10.72 9.89
C TYR A 94 -2.75 11.73 8.96
N ILE A 95 -1.76 12.47 9.48
CA ILE A 95 -0.88 13.31 8.69
C ILE A 95 0.36 12.48 8.35
N ILE A 96 0.51 12.21 7.05
CA ILE A 96 1.59 11.40 6.51
C ILE A 96 2.61 12.32 5.85
N GLY A 97 3.75 12.48 6.50
CA GLY A 97 4.90 13.19 5.94
C GLY A 97 5.52 12.44 4.76
N VAL A 98 5.84 13.17 3.70
CA VAL A 98 6.56 12.61 2.54
C VAL A 98 7.79 13.45 2.22
N SER A 99 8.85 12.82 1.72
CA SER A 99 10.01 13.55 1.23
C SER A 99 9.64 14.48 0.05
N ALA A 100 10.31 15.63 -0.01
CA ALA A 100 10.26 16.55 -1.14
C ALA A 100 11.05 16.03 -2.36
N GLU A 101 11.93 15.04 -2.16
CA GLU A 101 12.74 14.44 -3.20
C GLU A 101 11.97 13.31 -3.91
N PHE A 102 11.58 13.58 -5.14
CA PHE A 102 10.82 12.66 -5.98
C PHE A 102 11.75 11.61 -6.60
N THR A 103 12.03 10.51 -5.87
CA THR A 103 12.85 9.43 -6.41
C THR A 103 12.16 8.71 -7.58
N LYS A 104 12.96 8.31 -8.58
CA LYS A 104 12.51 7.41 -9.66
C LYS A 104 12.23 6.04 -9.04
N GLY A 105 10.95 5.67 -8.98
CA GLY A 105 10.51 4.38 -8.42
C GLY A 105 9.23 4.49 -7.62
N PHE A 106 8.19 5.10 -8.21
CA PHE A 106 6.88 5.25 -7.55
C PHE A 106 6.46 3.90 -6.94
N ASP A 107 6.28 3.93 -5.61
CA ASP A 107 5.95 2.85 -4.69
C ASP A 107 5.33 1.62 -5.37
N ARG A 108 6.21 0.73 -5.86
CA ARG A 108 5.88 -0.66 -6.16
C ARG A 108 5.90 -1.43 -4.85
N ASN A 109 4.82 -1.34 -4.08
CA ASN A 109 4.42 -2.56 -3.38
C ASN A 109 4.05 -3.51 -4.53
N VAL A 110 4.91 -4.40 -4.99
CA VAL A 110 5.48 -5.54 -4.25
C VAL A 110 6.92 -5.82 -4.75
N PHE A 111 7.89 -5.86 -3.82
CA PHE A 111 9.31 -6.28 -3.96
C PHE A 111 10.12 -5.72 -5.15
N ASP A 112 10.87 -4.61 -4.97
CA ASP A 112 12.34 -4.53 -5.10
C ASP A 112 12.85 -3.06 -4.96
N ARG A 113 14.16 -2.92 -4.76
CA ARG A 113 15.01 -1.75 -4.44
C ARG A 113 14.71 -0.46 -5.22
N ALA A 114 13.83 0.37 -4.67
CA ALA A 114 13.88 1.85 -4.59
C ALA A 114 12.44 2.41 -4.58
N ALA A 115 11.99 2.91 -3.42
CA ALA A 115 10.72 3.61 -3.26
C ALA A 115 10.95 4.96 -2.53
N PRO A 116 10.25 6.05 -2.89
CA PRO A 116 10.35 7.33 -2.18
C PRO A 116 9.86 7.22 -0.73
N SER A 117 10.55 7.90 0.19
CA SER A 117 10.37 7.77 1.63
C SER A 117 9.12 8.48 2.14
N PHE A 118 8.14 7.69 2.58
CA PHE A 118 7.19 8.11 3.60
C PHE A 118 7.95 8.22 4.93
N PHE A 119 7.73 9.30 5.68
CA PHE A 119 8.32 9.48 7.00
C PHE A 119 7.45 8.79 8.06
N TRP A 120 7.44 7.45 8.04
CA TRP A 120 6.61 6.63 8.94
C TRP A 120 6.84 6.95 10.43
N GLN A 121 8.07 7.29 10.82
CA GLN A 121 8.41 7.64 12.20
C GLN A 121 7.82 8.99 12.67
N CYS A 122 7.36 9.82 11.74
CA CYS A 122 6.83 11.16 11.99
C CYS A 122 5.32 11.26 11.70
N VAL A 123 4.63 10.12 11.58
CA VAL A 123 3.18 10.11 11.36
C VAL A 123 2.47 10.65 12.59
N LEU A 124 1.57 11.59 12.36
CA LEU A 124 0.69 12.15 13.37
C LEU A 124 -0.72 11.62 13.16
N GLU A 125 -1.42 11.28 14.21
CA GLU A 125 -2.86 11.03 14.19
C GLU A 125 -3.60 12.29 14.68
N ILE A 126 -4.75 12.56 14.07
CA ILE A 126 -5.65 13.66 14.45
C ILE A 126 -6.77 13.04 15.28
N LYS A 127 -6.76 13.31 16.59
CA LYS A 127 -7.81 12.88 17.52
C LYS A 127 -8.34 14.08 18.28
N ASN A 128 -9.67 14.22 18.35
CA ASN A 128 -10.33 15.33 19.03
C ASN A 128 -9.78 16.69 18.59
N TYR A 129 -9.54 16.88 17.29
CA TYR A 129 -8.95 18.07 16.68
C TYR A 129 -7.52 18.41 17.13
N MET A 130 -6.86 17.52 17.88
CA MET A 130 -5.46 17.66 18.29
C MET A 130 -4.57 16.68 17.50
N GLN A 131 -3.37 17.13 17.17
CA GLN A 131 -2.35 16.29 16.54
C GLN A 131 -1.50 15.64 17.61
N GLN A 132 -1.36 14.31 17.55
CA GLN A 132 -0.47 13.57 18.42
C GLN A 132 0.28 12.51 17.63
N ARG A 133 1.38 11.98 18.20
CA ARG A 133 2.17 10.97 17.52
C ARG A 133 1.35 9.68 17.38
N ALA A 134 1.27 9.15 16.17
CA ALA A 134 0.56 7.90 15.95
C ALA A 134 1.30 6.72 16.62
N PRO A 135 0.57 5.72 17.15
CA PRO A 135 1.19 4.55 17.76
C PRO A 135 2.10 3.79 16.78
N ALA A 136 3.32 3.47 17.20
CA ALA A 136 4.29 2.79 16.35
C ALA A 136 3.80 1.42 15.87
N GLU A 137 3.04 0.71 16.71
CA GLU A 137 2.41 -0.58 16.38
C GLU A 137 1.47 -0.50 15.16
N VAL A 138 0.73 0.61 15.04
CA VAL A 138 -0.19 0.84 13.92
C VAL A 138 0.60 1.23 12.67
N VAL A 139 1.52 2.19 12.80
CA VAL A 139 2.22 2.77 11.65
C VAL A 139 3.25 1.80 11.05
N ASN A 140 3.85 0.94 11.86
CA ASN A 140 4.79 -0.08 11.39
C ASN A 140 4.10 -1.32 10.80
N ALA A 141 2.78 -1.45 10.96
CA ALA A 141 2.05 -2.55 10.34
C ALA A 141 2.11 -2.43 8.81
N LEU A 142 2.60 -3.48 8.13
CA LEU A 142 2.69 -3.52 6.67
C LEU A 142 1.34 -3.28 5.99
N ALA A 143 0.26 -3.78 6.60
CA ALA A 143 -1.10 -3.59 6.10
C ALA A 143 -1.54 -2.10 6.15
N PHE A 144 -1.19 -1.39 7.22
CA PHE A 144 -1.45 0.05 7.34
C PHE A 144 -0.68 0.83 6.27
N GLN A 145 0.63 0.60 6.17
CA GLN A 145 1.47 1.28 5.18
C GLN A 145 1.00 1.01 3.75
N THR A 146 0.58 -0.23 3.46
CA THR A 146 0.05 -0.62 2.15
C THR A 146 -1.24 0.12 1.82
N ALA A 147 -2.17 0.24 2.77
CA ALA A 147 -3.42 0.98 2.58
C ALA A 147 -3.14 2.47 2.35
N VAL A 148 -2.31 3.08 3.20
CA VAL A 148 -1.92 4.50 3.08
C VAL A 148 -1.26 4.78 1.73
N LYS A 149 -0.32 3.93 1.31
CA LYS A 149 0.33 4.03 -0.02
C LYS A 149 -0.70 3.96 -1.14
N ALA A 150 -1.60 2.98 -1.09
CA ALA A 150 -2.64 2.82 -2.11
C ALA A 150 -3.53 4.07 -2.22
N ALA A 151 -3.84 4.71 -1.10
CA ALA A 151 -4.64 5.93 -1.06
C ALA A 151 -3.87 7.18 -1.56
N LEU A 152 -2.60 7.33 -1.20
CA LEU A 152 -1.84 8.56 -1.45
C LEU A 152 -1.07 8.58 -2.77
N ASN A 153 -0.65 7.42 -3.29
CA ASN A 153 0.16 7.36 -4.50
C ASN A 153 -0.53 7.95 -5.75
N PRO A 154 -1.82 7.72 -6.01
CA PRO A 154 -2.51 8.38 -7.13
C PRO A 154 -2.43 9.91 -7.04
N GLN A 155 -2.68 10.48 -5.85
CA GLN A 155 -2.61 11.92 -5.65
C GLN A 155 -1.19 12.46 -5.82
N ARG A 156 -0.19 11.74 -5.29
CA ARG A 156 1.24 12.08 -5.47
C ARG A 156 1.63 12.08 -6.94
N ALA A 157 1.09 11.18 -7.75
CA ALA A 157 1.34 11.13 -9.19
C ALA A 157 0.76 12.36 -9.91
N ILE A 158 -0.47 12.76 -9.56
CA ILE A 158 -1.12 13.97 -10.08
C ILE A 158 -0.30 15.22 -9.71
N ASP A 159 0.10 15.35 -8.44
CA ASP A 159 0.88 16.50 -7.96
C ASP A 159 2.24 16.61 -8.65
N ARG A 160 2.88 15.46 -8.93
CA ARG A 160 4.11 15.41 -9.72
C ARG A 160 3.90 15.88 -11.15
N ALA A 161 2.84 15.42 -11.81
CA ALA A 161 2.52 15.85 -13.17
C ALA A 161 2.31 17.37 -13.22
N LYS A 162 1.55 17.92 -12.27
CA LYS A 162 1.34 19.38 -12.13
C LYS A 162 2.66 20.14 -11.92
N LYS A 163 3.54 19.66 -11.03
CA LYS A 163 4.85 20.30 -10.78
C LYS A 163 5.74 20.27 -12.03
N LYS A 164 5.80 19.14 -12.75
CA LYS A 164 6.55 19.03 -14.01
C LYS A 164 6.01 19.97 -15.08
N HIS A 165 4.68 20.06 -15.23
CA HIS A 165 4.06 21.02 -16.15
C HIS A 165 4.35 22.47 -15.76
N SER A 166 4.39 22.79 -14.47
CA SER A 166 4.76 24.12 -13.98
C SER A 166 6.24 24.45 -14.24
N MET A 167 7.15 23.49 -14.08
CA MET A 167 8.58 23.67 -14.38
C MET A 167 8.85 23.76 -15.88
N ASN A 168 8.04 23.08 -16.69
CA ASN A 168 8.11 23.12 -18.15
C ASN A 168 7.21 24.21 -18.75
N ARG A 169 6.69 25.12 -17.93
CA ARG A 169 5.83 26.20 -18.40
C ARG A 169 6.75 27.27 -18.99
N TRP A 170 6.72 27.40 -20.30
CA TRP A 170 7.29 28.56 -20.99
C TRP A 170 6.70 29.82 -20.34
N HIS A 171 7.57 30.74 -19.92
CA HIS A 171 7.16 31.98 -19.26
C HIS A 171 6.38 32.90 -20.21
N SER A 172 6.46 32.65 -21.52
CA SER A 172 5.65 33.31 -22.53
C SER A 172 5.39 32.44 -23.77
N ARG A 173 4.38 32.82 -24.57
CA ARG A 173 4.12 32.25 -25.90
C ARG A 173 5.34 32.40 -26.82
N HIS A 174 6.02 33.54 -26.72
CA HIS A 174 7.23 33.85 -27.50
C HIS A 174 8.37 32.86 -27.20
N GLU A 175 8.59 32.51 -25.94
CA GLU A 175 9.62 31.56 -25.54
C GLU A 175 9.35 30.14 -26.09
N CYS A 176 8.08 29.73 -26.11
CA CYS A 176 7.64 28.47 -26.73
C CYS A 176 7.88 28.47 -28.25
N GLU A 177 7.60 29.58 -28.94
CA GLU A 177 7.85 29.75 -30.37
C GLU A 177 9.35 29.72 -30.68
N GLN A 178 10.19 30.42 -29.92
CA GLN A 178 11.64 30.40 -30.08
C GLN A 178 12.24 28.99 -29.87
N TYR A 179 11.76 28.25 -28.87
CA TYR A 179 12.18 26.87 -28.66
C TYR A 179 11.81 25.95 -29.85
N LYS A 180 10.61 26.07 -30.40
CA LYS A 180 10.19 25.28 -31.57
C LYS A 180 11.04 25.61 -32.80
N ILE A 181 11.27 26.90 -33.08
CA ILE A 181 12.11 27.34 -34.19
C ILE A 181 13.53 26.77 -34.04
N LYS A 182 14.13 26.89 -32.85
CA LYS A 182 15.48 26.37 -32.58
C LYS A 182 15.55 24.85 -32.74
N ARG A 183 14.52 24.11 -32.30
CA ARG A 183 14.47 22.64 -32.42
C ARG A 183 14.33 22.19 -33.89
N HIS A 184 13.59 22.91 -34.71
CA HIS A 184 13.43 22.62 -36.14
C HIS A 184 14.63 23.07 -36.99
N ASN A 185 15.50 23.94 -36.45
CA ASN A 185 16.73 24.38 -37.10
C ASN A 185 17.96 23.55 -36.72
N THR A 186 17.79 22.42 -36.04
CA THR A 186 18.90 21.49 -35.72
C THR A 186 18.66 20.12 -36.35
N ASP A 187 19.67 19.57 -37.01
CA ASP A 187 19.64 18.21 -37.54
C ASP A 187 19.75 17.13 -36.43
N ALA A 188 19.67 15.86 -36.83
CA ALA A 188 19.77 14.72 -35.91
C ALA A 188 21.15 14.60 -35.20
N PHE A 189 22.16 15.35 -35.64
CA PHE A 189 23.50 15.39 -35.08
C PHE A 189 23.77 16.66 -34.25
N GLY A 190 22.77 17.53 -34.09
CA GLY A 190 22.85 18.76 -33.29
C GLY A 190 23.44 19.96 -34.04
N THR A 191 23.62 19.86 -35.36
CA THR A 191 24.13 20.95 -36.19
C THR A 191 23.01 21.95 -36.47
N THR A 192 23.21 23.23 -36.13
CA THR A 192 22.20 24.27 -36.38
C THR A 192 22.36 24.80 -37.81
N PHE A 193 21.31 24.73 -38.63
CA PHE A 193 21.30 25.32 -39.97
C PHE A 193 21.38 26.84 -39.84
N LYS A 194 22.40 27.45 -40.47
CA LYS A 194 22.62 28.91 -40.51
C LYS A 194 21.74 29.56 -41.56
#